data_AF-T1IWY9-F1
#
_entry.id   AF-T1IWY9-F1
#
_cell.length_a   1.000
_cell.length_b   1.000
_cell.length_c   1.000
_cell.angle_alpha   90.00
_cell.angle_beta   90.00
_cell.angle_gamma   90.00
#
_symmetry.space_group_name_H-M   'P 1'
#
loop_
_entity.id
_entity.type
_entity.pdbx_description
1 polymer ?
#
loop_
_entity_poly.entity_id
_entity_poly.type
_entity_poly.pdbx_seq_one_letter_code
_entity_poly.pdbx_strand_id
1 'polypeptide(L)'
;MVSTYGGTCVSGALECPENETRMIVSIDMTQMNKILWINFENWTVRAEAGIIGQDLERELNERGFCTGHEPDSIEFSSLGGWIATRASGMKRNKYGNIEDLVKLFYK
;
A
#
# COMPACT_ATOMS: atom_id res chain seq x y z
N MET A 1 -16.32 10.74 1.02
CA MET A 1 -14.85 10.88 0.96
C MET A 1 -14.32 9.76 0.09
N VAL A 2 -13.35 10.04 -0.78
CA VAL A 2 -12.68 9.05 -1.64
C VAL A 2 -11.20 9.08 -1.30
N SER A 3 -10.61 7.94 -0.91
CA SER A 3 -9.19 7.87 -0.53
C SER A 3 -8.33 7.50 -1.74
N THR A 4 -7.24 8.24 -1.96
CA THR A 4 -6.28 7.97 -3.04
C THR A 4 -4.96 7.45 -2.47
N TYR A 5 -4.45 6.39 -3.10
CA TYR A 5 -3.33 5.58 -2.63
C TYR A 5 -2.28 5.40 -3.76
N GLY A 6 -1.88 6.51 -4.39
CA GLY A 6 -0.98 6.52 -5.55
C GLY A 6 -1.68 6.56 -6.92
N GLY A 7 -3.01 6.44 -6.96
CA GLY A 7 -3.81 6.73 -8.17
C GLY A 7 -3.76 5.68 -9.28
N THR A 8 -3.15 4.50 -9.05
CA THR A 8 -2.94 3.48 -10.09
C THR A 8 -4.12 2.53 -10.32
N CYS A 9 -5.34 2.89 -9.89
CA CYS A 9 -6.48 1.99 -10.04
C CYS A 9 -6.89 1.82 -11.51
N VAL A 10 -7.33 0.63 -11.90
CA VAL A 10 -7.78 0.33 -13.27
C VAL A 10 -9.24 -0.14 -13.33
N SER A 11 -9.99 0.05 -12.24
CA SER A 11 -11.36 -0.45 -12.06
C SER A 11 -12.42 0.65 -11.93
N GLY A 12 -12.04 1.93 -12.08
CA GLY A 12 -12.94 3.06 -11.82
C GLY A 12 -13.19 3.32 -10.32
N ALA A 13 -12.44 2.66 -9.41
CA ALA A 13 -12.67 2.77 -7.96
C ALA A 13 -12.50 4.18 -7.36
N LEU A 14 -11.87 5.10 -8.10
CA LEU A 14 -11.72 6.51 -7.70
C LEU A 14 -12.75 7.44 -8.35
N GLU A 15 -13.63 6.91 -9.21
CA GLU A 15 -14.65 7.71 -9.89
C GLU A 15 -15.70 8.21 -8.88
N CYS A 16 -16.03 9.48 -9.00
CA CYS A 16 -17.10 10.10 -8.23
C CYS A 16 -18.44 9.83 -8.94
N PRO A 17 -19.45 9.25 -8.26
CA PRO A 17 -20.76 9.04 -8.87
C PRO A 17 -21.38 10.36 -9.35
N GLU A 18 -21.87 10.41 -10.59
CA GLU A 18 -22.45 11.62 -11.20
C GLU A 18 -23.64 12.18 -10.41
N ASN A 19 -24.37 11.32 -9.71
CA ASN A 19 -25.55 11.66 -8.91
C ASN A 19 -25.24 11.92 -7.42
N GLU A 20 -23.97 12.00 -7.03
CA GLU A 20 -23.59 12.39 -5.68
C GLU A 20 -23.83 13.90 -5.47
N THR A 21 -24.72 14.23 -4.55
CA THR A 21 -25.14 15.61 -4.29
C THR A 21 -24.43 16.24 -3.09
N ARG A 22 -23.75 15.43 -2.28
CA ARG A 22 -22.97 15.89 -1.14
C ARG A 22 -21.60 16.40 -1.59
N MET A 23 -20.95 17.18 -0.72
CA MET A 23 -19.54 17.53 -0.92
C MET A 23 -18.67 16.27 -0.93
N ILE A 24 -17.85 16.12 -1.97
CA ILE A 24 -16.86 15.05 -2.08
C ILE A 24 -15.50 15.60 -1.64
N VAL A 25 -14.87 14.90 -0.70
CA VAL A 25 -13.50 15.16 -0.27
C VAL A 25 -12.62 14.03 -0.78
N SER A 26 -11.57 14.38 -1.53
CA SER A 26 -10.46 13.47 -1.84
C SER A 26 -9.48 13.48 -0.68
N ILE A 27 -9.19 12.31 -0.12
CA ILE A 27 -8.18 12.14 0.93
C ILE A 27 -6.95 11.54 0.28
N ASP A 28 -5.96 12.38 0.03
CA ASP A 28 -4.67 11.96 -0.48
C ASP A 28 -3.78 11.43 0.65
N MET A 29 -3.49 10.13 0.61
CA MET A 29 -2.72 9.46 1.63
C MET A 29 -1.21 9.53 1.39
N THR A 30 -0.74 10.08 0.27
CA THR A 30 0.69 10.09 -0.14
C THR A 30 1.62 10.78 0.86
N GLN A 31 1.10 11.64 1.74
CA GLN A 31 1.87 12.30 2.80
C GLN A 31 1.99 11.47 4.08
N MET A 32 1.21 10.38 4.21
CA MET A 32 1.33 9.38 5.27
C MET A 32 2.19 8.22 4.78
N ASN A 33 3.49 8.47 4.62
CA ASN A 33 4.43 7.60 3.90
C ASN A 33 5.63 7.09 4.72
N LYS A 34 5.55 7.13 6.05
CA LYS A 34 6.68 6.76 6.91
C LYS A 34 6.67 5.29 7.33
N ILE A 35 7.85 4.68 7.42
CA ILE A 35 8.06 3.51 8.28
C ILE A 35 8.03 3.98 9.74
N LEU A 36 7.11 3.43 10.53
CA LEU A 36 6.96 3.77 11.96
C LEU A 36 7.92 2.96 12.82
N TRP A 37 8.08 1.66 12.52
CA TRP A 37 9.07 0.79 13.16
C TRP A 37 9.30 -0.50 12.38
N ILE A 38 10.43 -1.14 12.65
CA ILE A 38 10.78 -2.48 12.18
C ILE A 38 11.08 -3.35 13.40
N ASN A 39 10.46 -4.52 13.47
CA ASN A 39 10.70 -5.52 14.49
C ASN A 39 11.53 -6.66 13.89
N PHE A 40 12.80 -6.70 14.30
CA PHE A 40 13.81 -7.65 13.82
C PHE A 40 13.65 -9.06 14.39
N GLU A 41 12.97 -9.23 15.52
CA GLU A 41 12.72 -10.54 16.13
C GLU A 41 11.58 -11.27 15.42
N ASN A 42 10.53 -10.52 15.05
CA ASN A 42 9.31 -11.06 14.46
C ASN A 42 9.22 -10.92 12.94
N TRP A 43 10.25 -10.31 12.33
CA TRP A 43 10.34 -9.98 10.90
C TRP A 43 9.07 -9.26 10.40
N THR A 44 8.73 -8.16 11.07
CA THR A 44 7.57 -7.33 10.73
C THR A 44 7.94 -5.87 10.64
N VAL A 45 7.30 -5.16 9.73
CA VAL A 45 7.40 -3.70 9.58
C VAL A 45 6.02 -3.10 9.81
N ARG A 46 5.98 -1.96 10.49
CA ARG A 46 4.80 -1.10 10.53
C ARG A 46 5.11 0.16 9.75
N ALA A 47 4.32 0.41 8.71
CA ALA A 47 4.42 1.60 7.88
C ALA A 47 3.05 2.25 7.73
N GLU A 48 3.05 3.53 7.40
CA GLU A 48 1.85 4.28 7.07
C GLU A 48 1.30 3.86 5.69
N ALA A 49 -0.02 3.95 5.52
CA ALA A 49 -0.72 3.37 4.37
C ALA A 49 -0.36 4.02 3.02
N GLY A 50 0.15 5.25 3.02
CA GLY A 50 0.53 5.99 1.82
C GLY A 50 1.94 5.70 1.32
N ILE A 51 2.74 4.90 2.02
CA ILE A 51 4.09 4.59 1.57
C ILE A 51 4.06 3.87 0.22
N ILE A 52 4.84 4.37 -0.74
CA ILE A 52 4.97 3.78 -2.07
C ILE A 52 5.80 2.51 -1.97
N GLY A 53 5.44 1.49 -2.75
CA GLY A 53 6.13 0.20 -2.71
C GLY A 53 7.64 0.30 -2.93
N GLN A 54 8.06 1.11 -3.92
CA GLN A 54 9.47 1.36 -4.19
C GLN A 54 10.21 2.01 -3.01
N ASP A 55 9.56 2.93 -2.30
CA ASP A 55 10.14 3.59 -1.13
C ASP A 55 10.23 2.64 0.07
N LEU A 56 9.18 1.85 0.31
CA LEU A 56 9.15 0.82 1.35
C LEU A 56 10.27 -0.20 1.14
N GLU A 57 10.41 -0.73 -0.08
CA GLU A 57 11.48 -1.67 -0.41
C GLU A 57 12.86 -1.02 -0.29
N ARG A 58 13.04 0.23 -0.75
CA ARG A 58 14.33 0.93 -0.61
C ARG A 58 14.76 1.06 0.85
N GLU A 59 13.88 1.54 1.72
CA GLU A 59 14.17 1.73 3.14
C GLU A 59 14.40 0.40 3.89
N LEU A 60 13.66 -0.66 3.53
CA LEU A 60 13.90 -1.98 4.09
C LEU A 60 15.23 -2.57 3.61
N ASN A 61 15.57 -2.40 2.33
CA ASN A 61 16.80 -2.93 1.75
C ASN A 61 18.06 -2.30 2.37
N GLU A 62 18.02 -1.01 2.73
CA GLU A 62 19.10 -0.34 3.50
C GLU A 62 19.41 -1.05 4.83
N ARG A 63 18.44 -1.80 5.36
CA ARG A 63 18.54 -2.55 6.62
C ARG A 63 18.68 -4.05 6.41
N GLY A 64 18.76 -4.51 5.15
CA GLY A 64 18.89 -5.92 4.79
C GLY A 64 17.57 -6.71 4.75
N PHE A 65 16.43 -6.02 4.65
CA PHE A 65 15.09 -6.63 4.60
C PHE A 65 14.36 -6.30 3.29
N CYS A 66 13.30 -7.06 3.00
CA CYS A 66 12.35 -6.77 1.92
C CYS A 66 10.96 -7.30 2.31
N THR A 67 9.90 -6.77 1.71
CA THR A 67 8.57 -7.43 1.78
C THR A 67 8.44 -8.47 0.67
N GLY A 68 9.07 -8.19 -0.48
CA GLY A 68 8.95 -9.03 -1.68
C GLY A 68 7.60 -8.90 -2.39
N HIS A 69 6.75 -7.96 -1.96
CA HIS A 69 5.50 -7.63 -2.64
C HIS A 69 5.77 -6.68 -3.81
N GLU A 70 5.90 -7.25 -5.01
CA GLU A 70 6.28 -6.52 -6.22
C GLU A 70 5.18 -6.58 -7.28
N PRO A 71 4.12 -5.77 -7.18
CA PRO A 71 3.17 -5.57 -8.29
C PRO A 71 3.82 -4.73 -9.40
N ASP A 72 3.34 -4.83 -10.63
CA ASP A 72 3.90 -4.09 -11.76
C ASP A 72 3.83 -2.56 -11.58
N SER A 73 2.90 -2.08 -10.74
CA SER A 73 2.74 -0.67 -10.39
C SER A 73 3.52 -0.25 -9.13
N ILE A 74 4.50 -1.02 -8.65
CA ILE A 74 5.23 -0.78 -7.38
C ILE A 74 5.84 0.63 -7.27
N GLU A 75 6.20 1.25 -8.39
CA GLU A 75 6.78 2.60 -8.45
C GLU A 75 5.81 3.71 -8.02
N PHE A 76 4.50 3.45 -8.07
CA PHE A 76 3.46 4.45 -7.81
C PHE A 76 2.34 3.96 -6.89
N SER A 77 2.16 2.65 -6.75
CA SER A 77 1.15 2.07 -5.88
C SER A 77 1.65 2.02 -4.44
N SER A 78 0.73 2.27 -3.50
CA SER A 78 1.03 2.32 -2.07
C SER A 78 0.48 1.13 -1.30
N LEU A 79 1.02 0.91 -0.10
CA LEU A 79 0.63 -0.17 0.81
C LEU A 79 -0.88 -0.23 1.05
N GLY A 80 -1.53 0.91 1.30
CA GLY A 80 -2.97 1.00 1.54
C GLY A 80 -3.79 0.64 0.30
N GLY A 81 -3.30 1.01 -0.89
CA GLY A 81 -3.93 0.63 -2.16
C GLY A 81 -3.88 -0.88 -2.39
N TRP A 82 -2.76 -1.53 -2.06
CA TRP A 82 -2.61 -2.97 -2.17
C TRP A 82 -3.59 -3.70 -1.25
N ILE A 83 -3.71 -3.26 0.00
CA ILE A 83 -4.66 -3.80 0.97
C ILE A 83 -6.10 -3.64 0.48
N ALA A 84 -6.46 -2.43 -0.01
CA ALA A 84 -7.81 -2.13 -0.48
C ALA A 84 -8.24 -2.95 -1.70
N THR A 85 -7.28 -3.35 -2.54
CA THR A 85 -7.53 -4.02 -3.83
C THR A 85 -7.17 -5.50 -3.85
N ARG A 86 -6.65 -6.05 -2.74
CA ARG A 86 -6.08 -7.40 -2.67
C ARG A 86 -5.02 -7.63 -3.76
N ALA A 87 -4.08 -6.69 -3.87
CA ALA A 87 -3.04 -6.75 -4.90
C ALA A 87 -2.19 -8.03 -4.80
N SER A 88 -1.72 -8.49 -5.95
CA SER A 88 -0.82 -9.64 -6.12
C SER A 88 0.49 -9.17 -6.73
N GLY A 89 1.61 -9.68 -6.21
CA GLY A 89 2.95 -9.38 -6.72
C GLY A 89 3.56 -10.51 -7.56
N MET A 90 4.59 -10.20 -8.35
CA MET A 90 5.32 -11.16 -9.19
C MET A 90 5.94 -12.30 -8.36
N LYS A 91 6.45 -11.99 -7.17
CA LYS A 91 7.15 -12.93 -6.29
C LYS A 91 6.25 -13.65 -5.26
N ARG A 92 4.93 -13.64 -5.47
CA ARG A 92 3.95 -14.24 -4.54
C ARG A 92 4.21 -15.71 -4.22
N ASN A 93 4.79 -16.48 -5.14
CA ASN A 93 5.10 -17.90 -4.90
C ASN A 93 6.12 -18.09 -3.77
N LYS A 94 6.94 -17.07 -3.48
CA LYS A 94 7.93 -17.08 -2.41
C LYS A 94 7.46 -16.31 -1.16
N TYR A 95 6.81 -15.17 -1.35
CA TYR A 95 6.48 -14.24 -0.26
C TYR A 95 4.98 -14.16 0.09
N GLY A 96 4.09 -14.69 -0.76
CA GLY A 96 2.64 -14.56 -0.61
C GLY A 96 2.06 -13.32 -1.31
N ASN A 97 0.73 -13.28 -1.40
CA ASN A 97 -0.02 -12.09 -1.80
C ASN A 97 -0.20 -11.14 -0.60
N ILE A 98 -0.84 -9.99 -0.81
CA ILE A 98 -0.99 -8.99 0.25
C ILE A 98 -1.76 -9.53 1.46
N GLU A 99 -2.74 -10.42 1.25
CA GLU A 99 -3.50 -11.07 2.33
C GLU A 99 -2.66 -12.04 3.18
N ASP A 100 -1.57 -12.57 2.63
CA ASP A 100 -0.66 -13.45 3.35
C ASP A 100 0.38 -12.63 4.13
N LEU A 101 0.73 -11.46 3.62
CA LEU A 101 1.75 -10.57 4.18
C LEU A 101 1.23 -9.69 5.33
N VAL A 102 -0.03 -9.26 5.25
CA VAL A 102 -0.60 -8.32 6.23
C VAL A 102 -1.04 -9.05 7.49
N LYS A 103 -0.36 -8.78 8.61
CA LYS A 103 -0.70 -9.37 9.92
C LYS A 103 -1.72 -8.55 10.71
N LEU A 104 -1.60 -7.22 10.68
CA LEU A 104 -2.44 -6.31 11.46
C LEU A 104 -2.68 -5.01 10.70
N PHE A 105 -3.90 -4.50 10.76
CA PHE A 105 -4.30 -3.19 10.26
C PHE A 105 -5.14 -2.51 11.34
N TYR A 106 -4.75 -1.31 11.76
CA TYR A 106 -5.46 -0.55 12.79
C TYR A 106 -6.37 0.48 12.11
N LYS A 107 -7.62 0.55 12.58
CA LYS A 107 -8.58 1.59 12.18
C LYS A 107 -8.40 2.85 13.02
#